data_AF-A0A7D5NRR0-F1
#
_entry.id   AF-A0A7D5NRR0-F1
#
_cell.length_a   1.000
_cell.length_b   1.000
_cell.length_c   1.000
_cell.angle_alpha   90.00
_cell.angle_beta   90.00
_cell.angle_gamma   90.00
#
_symmetry.space_group_name_H-M   'P 1'
#
loop_
_entity.id
_entity.type
_entity.pdbx_description
1 polymer ?
#
loop_
_entity_poly.entity_id
_entity_poly.type
_entity_poly.pdbx_seq_one_letter_code
_entity_poly.pdbx_strand_id
1 'polypeptide(L)'
;MAFIDNAFIDGLIENIRDKASAVVGDINTAKGRKVYISMAANVRSTKVMIDDAGKNLVAEMKKRPALVDASRRKVREALDELAVEIRKPVTEWEAEQARIKAVQQMQAWHTEALEMNEAFDKALAERIESDHEIALLMNEKRDREIAEAKAEVERKRIAHEEELKHQAAIQARRQAEAEIAAAAKREAEAKAALERAERDKQEAIEAEKKRAKAEADQKAAARLAEEKRIADEAAKRAADVQHRKTVNQTALGALIKAGIPENYAKLCIRTIALGNVPAIHINY
;
A
#
# COMPACT_ATOMS: atom_id res chain seq x y z
N MET A 1 28.26 122.83 10.80
CA MET A 1 29.54 122.62 10.08
C MET A 1 29.95 123.95 9.50
N ALA A 2 31.01 124.56 10.05
CA ALA A 2 31.46 125.90 9.64
C ALA A 2 31.77 126.01 8.13
N PHE A 3 32.24 124.92 7.51
CA PHE A 3 32.54 124.86 6.07
C PHE A 3 31.33 124.62 5.14
N ILE A 4 30.12 124.46 5.68
CA ILE A 4 28.89 124.27 4.88
C ILE A 4 28.00 125.54 4.90
N ASP A 5 28.19 126.40 5.89
CA ASP A 5 27.38 127.59 6.06
C ASP A 5 27.95 128.77 5.26
N ASN A 6 27.22 129.20 4.22
CA ASN A 6 27.63 130.31 3.36
C ASN A 6 27.78 131.61 4.15
N ALA A 7 26.95 131.87 5.17
CA ALA A 7 27.04 133.09 5.97
C ALA A 7 28.35 133.15 6.78
N PHE A 8 28.80 132.00 7.30
CA PHE A 8 30.09 131.89 7.98
C PHE A 8 31.27 132.09 7.02
N ILE A 9 31.19 131.52 5.81
CA ILE A 9 32.23 131.65 4.79
C ILE A 9 32.35 133.10 4.31
N ASP A 10 31.23 133.75 4.03
CA ASP A 10 31.19 135.14 3.60
C ASP A 10 31.74 136.07 4.69
N GLY A 11 31.35 135.87 5.96
CA GLY A 11 31.89 136.64 7.08
C GLY A 11 33.38 136.41 7.33
N LEU A 12 33.89 135.19 7.10
CA LEU A 12 35.33 134.90 7.17
C LEU A 12 36.10 135.64 6.07
N ILE A 13 35.56 135.65 4.85
CA ILE A 13 36.14 136.37 3.70
C ILE A 13 36.13 137.88 3.94
N GLU A 14 35.04 138.44 4.47
CA GLU A 14 34.95 139.85 4.84
C GLU A 14 35.98 140.21 5.91
N ASN A 15 36.16 139.39 6.95
CA ASN A 15 37.16 139.63 7.99
C ASN A 15 38.60 139.66 7.42
N ILE A 16 38.91 138.76 6.48
CA ILE A 16 40.20 138.73 5.79
C ILE A 16 40.36 139.97 4.90
N ARG A 17 39.29 140.39 4.22
CA ARG A 17 39.27 141.59 3.39
C ARG A 17 39.51 142.85 4.22
N ASP A 18 38.82 143.01 5.33
CA ASP A 18 38.94 144.16 6.24
C ASP A 18 40.37 144.27 6.79
N LYS A 19 40.95 143.14 7.22
CA LYS A 19 42.34 143.06 7.66
C LYS A 19 43.35 143.39 6.55
N ALA A 20 43.06 142.98 5.32
CA ALA A 20 43.92 143.29 4.18
C ALA A 20 43.82 144.77 3.75
N SER A 21 42.63 145.38 3.82
CA SER A 21 42.42 146.80 3.48
C SER A 21 42.92 147.77 4.55
N ALA A 22 43.01 147.33 5.81
CA ALA A 22 43.55 148.14 6.92
C ALA A 22 45.08 148.35 6.84
N VAL A 23 45.76 147.69 5.90
CA VAL A 23 47.22 147.82 5.72
C VAL A 23 47.56 149.09 4.96
N VAL A 24 48.16 150.06 5.66
CA VAL A 24 48.64 151.31 5.06
C VAL A 24 50.16 151.36 5.11
N GLY A 25 50.80 151.31 3.95
CA GLY A 25 52.26 151.46 3.81
C GLY A 25 52.59 152.51 2.75
N ASP A 26 53.66 153.28 2.93
CA ASP A 26 54.09 154.26 1.93
C ASP A 26 54.69 153.53 0.71
N ILE A 27 53.96 153.55 -0.41
CA ILE A 27 54.32 152.88 -1.67
C ILE A 27 55.62 153.41 -2.27
N ASN A 28 56.00 154.65 -1.95
CA ASN A 28 57.22 155.25 -2.46
C ASN A 28 58.47 154.70 -1.74
N THR A 29 58.30 154.08 -0.57
CA THR A 29 59.40 153.47 0.19
C THR A 29 59.49 151.96 -0.04
N ALA A 30 60.72 151.42 -0.05
CA ALA A 30 60.95 149.97 -0.11
C ALA A 30 60.34 149.22 1.10
N LYS A 31 60.29 149.88 2.27
CA LYS A 31 59.68 149.31 3.48
C LYS A 31 58.15 149.24 3.34
N GLY A 32 57.48 150.29 2.86
CA GLY A 32 56.03 150.29 2.66
C GLY A 32 55.56 149.29 1.60
N ARG A 33 56.28 149.15 0.47
CA ARG A 33 56.00 148.08 -0.51
C ARG A 33 56.11 146.66 0.07
N LYS A 34 57.06 146.42 0.99
CA LYS A 34 57.21 145.11 1.66
C LYS A 34 56.00 144.76 2.54
N VAL A 35 55.31 145.74 3.14
CA VAL A 35 54.12 145.50 3.97
C VAL A 35 52.95 144.98 3.13
N TYR A 36 52.75 145.52 1.92
CA TYR A 36 51.74 144.97 1.00
C TYR A 36 52.09 143.57 0.50
N ILE A 37 53.37 143.33 0.20
CA ILE A 37 53.86 142.00 -0.22
C ILE A 37 53.65 140.96 0.90
N SER A 38 53.96 141.30 2.15
CA SER A 38 53.78 140.38 3.28
C SER A 38 52.31 140.11 3.59
N MET A 39 51.44 141.13 3.53
CA MET A 39 50.00 140.92 3.70
C MET A 39 49.43 140.04 2.58
N ALA A 40 49.83 140.25 1.33
CA ALA A 40 49.42 139.39 0.22
C ALA A 40 49.92 137.93 0.39
N ALA A 41 51.13 137.74 0.93
CA ALA A 41 51.64 136.41 1.27
C ALA A 41 50.84 135.75 2.40
N ASN A 42 50.44 136.51 3.41
CA ASN A 42 49.59 136.02 4.51
C ASN A 42 48.20 135.61 4.01
N VAL A 43 47.56 136.40 3.13
CA VAL A 43 46.28 136.01 2.52
C VAL A 43 46.43 134.71 1.73
N ARG A 44 47.54 134.53 1.00
CA ARG A 44 47.84 133.28 0.28
C ARG A 44 48.05 132.09 1.22
N SER A 45 48.74 132.27 2.35
CA SER A 45 48.95 131.18 3.32
C SER A 45 47.65 130.83 4.05
N THR A 46 46.83 131.82 4.42
CA THR A 46 45.50 131.59 5.01
C THR A 46 44.56 130.86 4.04
N LYS A 47 44.59 131.19 2.73
CA LYS A 47 43.85 130.43 1.71
C LYS A 47 44.23 128.94 1.74
N VAL A 48 45.53 128.64 1.72
CA VAL A 48 46.02 127.25 1.72
C VAL A 48 45.59 126.52 3.00
N MET A 49 45.72 127.16 4.17
CA MET A 49 45.26 126.58 5.44
C MET A 49 43.77 126.25 5.47
N ILE A 50 42.92 127.14 4.92
CA ILE A 50 41.47 126.92 4.85
C ILE A 50 41.14 125.76 3.90
N ASP A 51 41.81 125.68 2.75
CA ASP A 51 41.64 124.59 1.77
C ASP A 51 42.09 123.24 2.36
N ASP A 52 43.24 123.19 3.03
CA ASP A 52 43.75 121.98 3.70
C ASP A 52 42.85 121.54 4.86
N ALA A 53 42.30 122.47 5.64
CA ALA A 53 41.33 122.17 6.68
C ALA A 53 40.02 121.61 6.11
N GLY A 54 39.52 122.17 5.00
CA GLY A 54 38.36 121.65 4.29
C GLY A 54 38.58 120.24 3.73
N LYS A 55 39.74 119.99 3.11
CA LYS A 55 40.15 118.66 2.62
C LYS A 55 40.22 117.63 3.74
N ASN A 56 40.81 118.00 4.88
CA ASN A 56 40.89 117.13 6.05
C ASN A 56 39.51 116.79 6.62
N LEU A 57 38.60 117.77 6.70
CA LEU A 57 37.22 117.55 7.13
C LEU A 57 36.48 116.59 6.18
N VAL A 58 36.59 116.81 4.86
CA VAL A 58 35.99 115.91 3.86
C VAL A 58 36.58 114.50 3.95
N ALA A 59 37.89 114.36 4.18
CA ALA A 59 38.54 113.07 4.37
C ALA A 59 38.04 112.34 5.62
N GLU A 60 37.85 113.05 6.74
CA GLU A 60 37.26 112.46 7.96
C GLU A 60 35.80 112.02 7.71
N MET A 61 35.01 112.84 7.02
CA MET A 61 33.61 112.52 6.71
C MET A 61 33.47 111.30 5.80
N LYS A 62 34.36 111.16 4.81
CA LYS A 62 34.39 109.96 3.95
C LYS A 62 34.74 108.68 4.71
N LYS A 63 35.43 108.77 5.86
CA LYS A 63 35.75 107.60 6.71
C LYS A 63 34.58 107.19 7.60
N ARG A 64 33.67 108.11 7.96
CA ARG A 64 32.54 107.82 8.86
C ARG A 64 31.61 106.68 8.38
N PRO A 65 31.21 106.59 7.09
CA PRO A 65 30.38 105.47 6.62
C PRO A 65 31.03 104.10 6.85
N ALA A 66 32.32 103.95 6.56
CA ALA A 66 33.03 102.69 6.77
C ALA A 66 33.10 102.28 8.25
N LEU A 67 33.26 103.24 9.16
CA LEU A 67 33.20 102.98 10.61
C LEU A 67 31.81 102.59 11.08
N VAL A 68 30.76 103.18 10.50
CA VAL A 68 29.37 102.81 10.78
C VAL A 68 29.09 101.40 10.30
N ASP A 69 29.52 101.02 9.08
CA ASP A 69 29.33 99.67 8.56
C ASP A 69 30.11 98.62 9.36
N ALA A 70 31.34 98.93 9.80
CA ALA A 70 32.11 98.07 10.69
C ALA A 70 31.39 97.86 12.03
N SER A 71 30.84 98.93 12.62
CA SER A 71 30.06 98.86 13.86
C SER A 71 28.78 98.03 13.67
N ARG A 72 28.06 98.23 12.55
CA ARG A 72 26.86 97.46 12.20
C ARG A 72 27.15 95.97 12.05
N ARG A 73 28.28 95.61 11.42
CA ARG A 73 28.71 94.22 11.30
C ARG A 73 29.00 93.61 12.68
N LYS A 74 29.79 94.29 13.51
CA LYS A 74 30.11 93.82 14.87
C LYS A 74 28.85 93.59 15.71
N VAL A 75 27.88 94.49 15.62
CA VAL A 75 26.59 94.33 16.33
C VAL A 75 25.83 93.11 15.81
N ARG A 76 25.78 92.90 14.50
CA ARG A 76 25.10 91.73 13.91
C ARG A 76 25.73 90.42 14.38
N GLU A 77 27.05 90.31 14.27
CA GLU A 77 27.79 89.10 14.67
C GLU A 77 27.60 88.80 16.17
N ALA A 78 27.69 89.82 17.03
CA ALA A 78 27.50 89.65 18.48
C ALA A 78 26.06 89.25 18.84
N LEU A 79 25.05 89.77 18.13
CA LEU A 79 23.66 89.39 18.36
C LEU A 79 23.35 87.99 17.84
N ASP A 80 23.93 87.58 16.71
CA ASP A 80 23.81 86.22 16.18
C ASP A 80 24.46 85.21 17.13
N GLU A 81 25.64 85.51 17.66
CA GLU A 81 26.32 84.69 18.67
C GLU A 81 25.48 84.54 19.95
N LEU A 82 24.97 85.66 20.48
CA LEU A 82 24.10 85.65 21.66
C LEU A 82 22.81 84.83 21.43
N ALA A 83 22.22 84.89 20.23
CA ALA A 83 21.04 84.10 19.90
C ALA A 83 21.34 82.58 19.91
N VAL A 84 22.52 82.17 19.43
CA VAL A 84 22.97 80.78 19.49
C VAL A 84 23.18 80.34 20.94
N GLU A 85 23.84 81.15 21.76
CA GLU A 85 24.06 80.85 23.17
C GLU A 85 22.74 80.70 23.95
N ILE A 86 21.78 81.61 23.73
CA ILE A 86 20.46 81.55 24.35
C ILE A 86 19.71 80.28 23.95
N ARG A 87 19.88 79.81 22.70
CA ARG A 87 19.21 78.60 22.20
C ARG A 87 19.87 77.30 22.64
N LYS A 88 21.16 77.34 23.00
CA LYS A 88 21.97 76.16 23.33
C LYS A 88 21.33 75.22 24.37
N PRO A 89 20.77 75.70 25.51
CA PRO A 89 20.13 74.81 26.49
C PRO A 89 18.93 74.03 25.93
N VAL A 90 18.16 74.65 25.04
CA VAL A 90 17.02 73.99 24.39
C VAL A 90 17.51 72.93 23.42
N THR A 91 18.53 73.22 22.62
CA THR A 91 19.11 72.26 21.69
C THR A 91 19.73 71.06 22.41
N GLU A 92 20.41 71.28 23.54
CA GLU A 92 20.95 70.19 24.38
C GLU A 92 19.83 69.35 25.00
N TRP A 93 18.75 69.99 25.48
CA TRP A 93 17.58 69.28 26.00
C TRP A 93 16.85 68.47 24.93
N GLU A 94 16.65 69.01 23.72
CA GLU A 94 16.05 68.28 22.59
C GLU A 94 16.87 67.04 22.21
N ALA A 95 18.21 67.18 22.17
CA ALA A 95 19.11 66.06 21.93
C ALA A 95 19.02 64.99 23.04
N GLU A 96 18.93 65.41 24.30
CA GLU A 96 18.76 64.50 25.42
C GLU A 96 17.39 63.80 25.39
N GLN A 97 16.32 64.51 25.07
CA GLN A 97 14.99 63.91 24.89
C GLN A 97 14.98 62.88 23.75
N ALA A 98 15.70 63.13 22.66
CA ALA A 98 15.85 62.16 21.58
C ALA A 98 16.59 60.91 22.06
N ARG A 99 17.66 61.06 22.86
CA ARG A 99 18.38 59.93 23.48
C ARG A 99 17.49 59.13 24.44
N ILE A 100 16.75 59.81 25.32
CA ILE A 100 15.82 59.19 26.25
C ILE A 100 14.76 58.38 25.51
N LYS A 101 14.16 58.94 24.44
CA LYS A 101 13.18 58.21 23.62
C LYS A 101 13.78 56.99 22.94
N ALA A 102 15.00 57.09 22.41
CA ALA A 102 15.69 55.95 21.81
C ALA A 102 15.97 54.85 22.85
N VAL A 103 16.43 55.21 24.05
CA VAL A 103 16.65 54.26 25.15
C VAL A 103 15.33 53.62 25.60
N GLN A 104 14.26 54.39 25.77
CA GLN A 104 12.94 53.88 26.11
C GLN A 104 12.40 52.91 25.06
N GLN A 105 12.59 53.21 23.77
CA GLN A 105 12.21 52.31 22.68
C GLN A 105 13.01 51.00 22.73
N MET A 106 14.32 51.08 22.97
CA MET A 106 15.15 49.87 23.15
C MET A 106 14.73 49.06 24.37
N GLN A 107 14.37 49.71 25.48
CA GLN A 107 13.85 49.04 26.67
C GLN A 107 12.51 48.37 26.38
N ALA A 108 11.59 49.03 25.68
CA ALA A 108 10.31 48.44 25.29
C ALA A 108 10.50 47.19 24.43
N TRP A 109 11.37 47.25 23.41
CA TRP A 109 11.72 46.08 22.60
C TRP A 109 12.38 44.97 23.42
N HIS A 110 13.23 45.32 24.38
CA HIS A 110 13.84 44.33 25.26
C HIS A 110 12.79 43.63 26.13
N THR A 111 11.86 44.38 26.73
CA THR A 111 10.79 43.81 27.55
C THR A 111 9.90 42.89 26.73
N GLU A 112 9.46 43.34 25.54
CA GLU A 112 8.65 42.52 24.63
C GLU A 112 9.38 41.23 24.21
N ALA A 113 10.69 41.32 23.92
CA ALA A 113 11.50 40.15 23.59
C ALA A 113 11.62 39.16 24.77
N LEU A 114 11.73 39.65 26.00
CA LEU A 114 11.76 38.79 27.19
C LEU A 114 10.41 38.08 27.39
N GLU A 115 9.30 38.80 27.24
CA GLU A 115 7.95 38.22 27.35
C GLU A 115 7.71 37.14 26.28
N MET A 116 8.14 37.39 25.04
CA MET A 116 8.05 36.39 23.97
C MET A 116 8.90 35.15 24.26
N ASN A 117 10.11 35.32 24.77
CA ASN A 117 10.97 34.20 25.14
C ASN A 117 10.37 33.39 26.30
N GLU A 118 9.84 34.05 27.32
CA GLU A 118 9.18 33.35 28.44
C GLU A 118 7.94 32.57 27.97
N ALA A 119 7.15 33.14 27.05
CA ALA A 119 6.01 32.45 26.45
C ALA A 119 6.45 31.25 25.61
N PHE A 120 7.54 31.38 24.86
CA PHE A 120 8.11 30.27 24.08
C PHE A 120 8.60 29.14 24.99
N ASP A 121 9.32 29.47 26.06
CA ASP A 121 9.84 28.49 27.02
C ASP A 121 8.70 27.73 27.72
N LYS A 122 7.62 28.42 28.10
CA LYS A 122 6.40 27.79 28.64
C LYS A 122 5.74 26.85 27.64
N ALA A 123 5.52 27.31 26.40
CA ALA A 123 4.93 26.48 25.36
C ALA A 123 5.78 25.25 25.02
N LEU A 124 7.11 25.39 25.07
CA LEU A 124 8.03 24.28 24.87
C LEU A 124 7.93 23.26 26.02
N ALA A 125 7.85 23.72 27.26
CA ALA A 125 7.67 22.85 28.43
C ALA A 125 6.35 22.05 28.34
N GLU A 126 5.23 22.72 28.05
CA GLU A 126 3.92 22.07 27.86
C GLU A 126 3.95 21.03 26.73
N ARG A 127 4.64 21.34 25.63
CA ARG A 127 4.78 20.42 24.51
C ARG A 127 5.62 19.19 24.90
N ILE A 128 6.70 19.38 25.64
CA ILE A 128 7.54 18.27 26.12
C ILE A 128 6.72 17.34 27.02
N GLU A 129 5.90 17.88 27.92
CA GLU A 129 5.03 17.08 28.78
C GLU A 129 4.00 16.30 27.96
N SER A 130 3.31 16.96 27.03
CA SER A 130 2.34 16.31 26.14
C SER A 130 2.97 15.22 25.28
N ASP A 131 4.12 15.49 24.66
CA ASP A 131 4.85 14.52 23.85
C ASP A 131 5.31 13.32 24.70
N HIS A 132 5.69 13.55 25.97
CA HIS A 132 6.05 12.49 26.91
C HIS A 132 4.84 11.60 27.26
N GLU A 133 3.69 12.19 27.56
CA GLU A 133 2.45 11.45 27.83
C GLU A 133 2.04 10.60 26.61
N ILE A 134 2.10 11.17 25.41
CA ILE A 134 1.82 10.45 24.17
C ILE A 134 2.80 9.28 23.99
N ALA A 135 4.09 9.49 24.26
CA ALA A 135 5.09 8.42 24.17
C ALA A 135 4.81 7.26 25.14
N LEU A 136 4.37 7.56 26.38
CA LEU A 136 3.97 6.54 27.35
C LEU A 136 2.75 5.76 26.86
N LEU A 137 1.70 6.44 26.39
CA LEU A 137 0.51 5.79 25.83
C LEU A 137 0.83 4.90 24.62
N MET A 138 1.74 5.34 23.76
CA MET A 138 2.20 4.55 22.61
C MET A 138 2.97 3.30 23.04
N ASN A 139 3.79 3.41 24.09
CA ASN A 139 4.47 2.24 24.65
C ASN A 139 3.47 1.24 25.23
N GLU A 140 2.51 1.70 26.04
CA GLU A 140 1.45 0.83 26.57
C GLU A 140 0.62 0.15 25.47
N LYS A 141 0.30 0.89 24.40
CA LYS A 141 -0.43 0.33 23.26
C LYS A 141 0.40 -0.76 22.58
N ARG A 142 1.69 -0.52 22.36
CA ARG A 142 2.60 -1.51 21.79
C ARG A 142 2.71 -2.75 22.68
N ASP A 143 2.78 -2.59 23.99
CA ASP A 143 2.82 -3.71 24.92
C ASP A 143 1.53 -4.54 24.88
N ARG A 144 0.38 -3.87 24.77
CA ARG A 144 -0.93 -4.53 24.54
C ARG A 144 -0.96 -5.29 23.22
N GLU A 145 -0.54 -4.69 22.12
CA GLU A 145 -0.49 -5.34 20.80
C GLU A 145 0.44 -6.57 20.81
N ILE A 146 1.58 -6.49 21.48
CA ILE A 146 2.50 -7.63 21.66
C ILE A 146 1.84 -8.73 22.49
N ALA A 147 1.14 -8.37 23.57
CA ALA A 147 0.44 -9.34 24.41
C ALA A 147 -0.70 -10.03 23.66
N GLU A 148 -1.49 -9.27 22.88
CA GLU A 148 -2.57 -9.78 22.04
C GLU A 148 -2.02 -10.70 20.94
N ALA A 149 -0.95 -10.30 20.25
CA ALA A 149 -0.31 -11.14 19.23
C ALA A 149 0.20 -12.45 19.82
N LYS A 150 0.83 -12.41 21.01
CA LYS A 150 1.25 -13.64 21.73
C LYS A 150 0.04 -14.52 22.10
N ALA A 151 -1.04 -13.92 22.57
CA ALA A 151 -2.27 -14.64 22.89
C ALA A 151 -2.93 -15.25 21.65
N GLU A 152 -2.88 -14.59 20.50
CA GLU A 152 -3.40 -15.13 19.24
C GLU A 152 -2.56 -16.31 18.74
N VAL A 153 -1.24 -16.20 18.81
CA VAL A 153 -0.32 -17.32 18.49
C VAL A 153 -0.62 -18.53 19.39
N GLU A 154 -0.81 -18.29 20.69
CA GLU A 154 -1.16 -19.34 21.64
C GLU A 154 -2.52 -19.99 21.32
N ARG A 155 -3.55 -19.19 21.04
CA ARG A 155 -4.87 -19.69 20.61
C ARG A 155 -4.79 -20.52 19.34
N LYS A 156 -4.01 -20.08 18.35
CA LYS A 156 -3.77 -20.85 17.11
C LYS A 156 -3.06 -22.17 17.39
N ARG A 157 -2.10 -22.19 18.33
CA ARG A 157 -1.43 -23.44 18.74
C ARG A 157 -2.40 -24.41 19.39
N ILE A 158 -3.21 -23.94 20.33
CA ILE A 158 -4.23 -24.75 21.01
C ILE A 158 -5.24 -25.30 19.99
N ALA A 159 -5.78 -24.45 19.11
CA ALA A 159 -6.73 -24.88 18.08
C ALA A 159 -6.11 -25.91 17.11
N HIS A 160 -4.85 -25.74 16.72
CA HIS A 160 -4.15 -26.72 15.88
C HIS A 160 -3.93 -28.06 16.60
N GLU A 161 -3.58 -28.02 17.89
CA GLU A 161 -3.42 -29.22 18.71
C GLU A 161 -4.75 -29.96 18.89
N GLU A 162 -5.84 -29.23 19.12
CA GLU A 162 -7.19 -29.80 19.20
C GLU A 162 -7.65 -30.41 17.87
N GLU A 163 -7.40 -29.74 16.75
CA GLU A 163 -7.69 -30.28 15.42
C GLU A 163 -6.88 -31.55 15.15
N LEU A 164 -5.60 -31.58 15.53
CA LEU A 164 -4.78 -32.78 15.39
C LEU A 164 -5.31 -33.94 16.25
N LYS A 165 -5.74 -33.66 17.48
CA LYS A 165 -6.42 -34.65 18.35
C LYS A 165 -7.72 -35.14 17.72
N HIS A 166 -8.51 -34.24 17.15
CA HIS A 166 -9.76 -34.58 16.48
C HIS A 166 -9.53 -35.47 15.25
N GLN A 167 -8.55 -35.11 14.41
CA GLN A 167 -8.14 -35.90 13.26
C GLN A 167 -7.62 -37.27 13.68
N ALA A 168 -6.78 -37.34 14.72
CA ALA A 168 -6.31 -38.62 15.26
C ALA A 168 -7.48 -39.49 15.76
N ALA A 169 -8.47 -38.90 16.44
CA ALA A 169 -9.67 -39.61 16.89
C ALA A 169 -10.53 -40.11 15.71
N ILE A 170 -10.70 -39.30 14.66
CA ILE A 170 -11.40 -39.71 13.44
C ILE A 170 -10.65 -40.83 12.74
N GLN A 171 -9.32 -40.74 12.61
CA GLN A 171 -8.52 -41.79 11.98
C GLN A 171 -8.57 -43.09 12.78
N ALA A 172 -8.48 -43.03 14.11
CA ALA A 172 -8.63 -44.19 14.98
C ALA A 172 -10.03 -44.82 14.82
N ARG A 173 -11.09 -44.01 14.75
CA ARG A 173 -12.45 -44.50 14.50
C ARG A 173 -12.57 -45.15 13.12
N ARG A 174 -12.02 -44.53 12.07
CA ARG A 174 -12.02 -45.10 10.71
C ARG A 174 -11.26 -46.42 10.65
N GLN A 175 -10.13 -46.53 11.34
CA GLN A 175 -9.37 -47.77 11.44
C GLN A 175 -10.18 -48.85 12.17
N ALA A 176 -10.83 -48.51 13.28
CA ALA A 176 -11.70 -49.44 13.99
C ALA A 176 -12.90 -49.88 13.13
N GLU A 177 -13.57 -48.96 12.43
CA GLU A 177 -14.66 -49.27 11.51
C GLU A 177 -14.18 -50.14 10.32
N ALA A 178 -12.99 -49.87 9.79
CA ALA A 178 -12.39 -50.70 8.73
C ALA A 178 -12.02 -52.10 9.23
N GLU A 179 -11.53 -52.24 10.46
CA GLU A 179 -11.25 -53.53 11.08
C GLU A 179 -12.53 -54.33 11.33
N ILE A 180 -13.59 -53.69 11.82
CA ILE A 180 -14.92 -54.30 11.97
C ILE A 180 -15.46 -54.74 10.60
N ALA A 181 -15.36 -53.88 9.57
CA ALA A 181 -15.80 -54.23 8.22
C ALA A 181 -14.96 -55.38 7.62
N ALA A 182 -13.65 -55.41 7.85
CA ALA A 182 -12.78 -56.50 7.44
C ALA A 182 -13.10 -57.80 8.19
N ALA A 183 -13.41 -57.74 9.49
CA ALA A 183 -13.86 -58.88 10.27
C ALA A 183 -15.22 -59.40 9.77
N ALA A 184 -16.18 -58.51 9.50
CA ALA A 184 -17.48 -58.86 8.92
C ALA A 184 -17.33 -59.48 7.52
N LYS A 185 -16.40 -58.97 6.69
CA LYS A 185 -16.10 -59.56 5.38
C LYS A 185 -15.48 -60.94 5.52
N ARG A 186 -14.54 -61.15 6.44
CA ARG A 186 -13.97 -62.48 6.73
C ARG A 186 -15.03 -63.45 7.24
N GLU A 187 -15.95 -62.99 8.08
CA GLU A 187 -17.07 -63.81 8.55
C GLU A 187 -18.04 -64.16 7.42
N ALA A 188 -18.36 -63.20 6.55
CA ALA A 188 -19.19 -63.43 5.36
C ALA A 188 -18.52 -64.38 4.36
N GLU A 189 -17.21 -64.23 4.13
CA GLU A 189 -16.42 -65.13 3.29
C GLU A 189 -16.34 -66.55 3.90
N ALA A 190 -16.17 -66.67 5.22
CA ALA A 190 -16.20 -67.96 5.92
C ALA A 190 -17.58 -68.62 5.84
N LYS A 191 -18.67 -67.86 6.03
CA LYS A 191 -20.04 -68.36 5.86
C LYS A 191 -20.30 -68.78 4.42
N ALA A 192 -19.89 -67.98 3.43
CA ALA A 192 -20.03 -68.33 2.02
C ALA A 192 -19.19 -69.56 1.64
N ALA A 193 -18.00 -69.73 2.22
CA ALA A 193 -17.18 -70.93 2.02
C ALA A 193 -17.82 -72.17 2.64
N LEU A 194 -18.41 -72.05 3.84
CA LEU A 194 -19.18 -73.14 4.46
C LEU A 194 -20.42 -73.48 3.64
N GLU A 195 -21.18 -72.49 3.18
CA GLU A 195 -22.37 -72.71 2.34
C GLU A 195 -22.01 -73.35 1.00
N ARG A 196 -20.89 -72.93 0.37
CA ARG A 196 -20.37 -73.62 -0.83
C ARG A 196 -19.96 -75.05 -0.51
N ALA A 197 -19.25 -75.29 0.60
CA ALA A 197 -18.87 -76.64 0.99
C ALA A 197 -20.09 -77.54 1.29
N GLU A 198 -21.17 -76.99 1.87
CA GLU A 198 -22.43 -77.71 2.06
C GLU A 198 -23.14 -77.98 0.73
N ARG A 199 -23.18 -76.99 -0.17
CA ARG A 199 -23.74 -77.14 -1.51
C ARG A 199 -22.97 -78.17 -2.32
N ASP A 200 -21.64 -78.13 -2.31
CA ASP A 200 -20.77 -79.10 -2.98
C ASP A 200 -20.98 -80.51 -2.40
N LYS A 201 -21.16 -80.64 -1.07
CA LYS A 201 -21.55 -81.92 -0.44
C LYS A 201 -22.92 -82.39 -0.90
N GLN A 202 -23.92 -81.50 -0.96
CA GLN A 202 -25.27 -81.83 -1.41
C GLN A 202 -25.28 -82.21 -2.90
N GLU A 203 -24.53 -81.50 -3.73
CA GLU A 203 -24.34 -81.81 -5.16
C GLU A 203 -23.61 -83.14 -5.35
N ALA A 204 -22.61 -83.46 -4.52
CA ALA A 204 -21.95 -84.77 -4.54
C ALA A 204 -22.91 -85.90 -4.14
N ILE A 205 -23.75 -85.70 -3.11
CA ILE A 205 -24.78 -86.66 -2.69
C ILE A 205 -25.85 -86.84 -3.78
N GLU A 206 -26.30 -85.76 -4.41
CA GLU A 206 -27.27 -85.83 -5.51
C GLU A 206 -26.67 -86.45 -6.77
N ALA A 207 -25.39 -86.21 -7.06
CA ALA A 207 -24.65 -86.89 -8.13
C ALA A 207 -24.51 -88.39 -7.85
N GLU A 208 -24.24 -88.79 -6.60
CA GLU A 208 -24.21 -90.19 -6.18
C GLU A 208 -25.59 -90.84 -6.31
N LYS A 209 -26.66 -90.19 -5.85
CA LYS A 209 -28.04 -90.68 -6.04
C LYS A 209 -28.42 -90.79 -7.51
N LYS A 210 -28.03 -89.83 -8.35
CA LYS A 210 -28.27 -89.91 -9.80
C LYS A 210 -27.49 -91.05 -10.44
N ARG A 211 -26.25 -91.31 -10.01
CA ARG A 211 -25.46 -92.47 -10.47
C ARG A 211 -26.08 -93.79 -10.01
N ALA A 212 -26.51 -93.89 -8.75
CA ALA A 212 -27.20 -95.06 -8.22
C ALA A 212 -28.55 -95.31 -8.92
N LYS A 213 -29.30 -94.25 -9.23
CA LYS A 213 -30.55 -94.35 -9.99
C LYS A 213 -30.30 -94.75 -11.46
N ALA A 214 -29.29 -94.17 -12.11
CA ALA A 214 -28.89 -94.58 -13.45
C ALA A 214 -28.40 -96.04 -13.51
N GLU A 215 -27.68 -96.51 -12.48
CA GLU A 215 -27.27 -97.92 -12.38
C GLU A 215 -28.45 -98.85 -12.12
N ALA A 216 -29.42 -98.43 -11.30
CA ALA A 216 -30.66 -99.17 -11.08
C ALA A 216 -31.53 -99.25 -12.37
N ASP A 217 -31.63 -98.15 -13.12
CA ASP A 217 -32.36 -98.08 -14.38
C ASP A 217 -31.67 -98.94 -15.47
N GLN A 218 -30.34 -98.98 -15.50
CA GLN A 218 -29.59 -99.89 -16.39
C GLN A 218 -29.77 -101.37 -16.02
N LYS A 219 -29.77 -101.72 -14.72
CA LYS A 219 -30.07 -103.09 -14.27
C LYS A 219 -31.53 -103.48 -14.55
N ALA A 220 -32.49 -102.56 -14.47
CA ALA A 220 -33.88 -102.81 -14.84
C ALA A 220 -34.03 -103.02 -16.36
N ALA A 221 -33.36 -102.20 -17.18
CA ALA A 221 -33.35 -102.35 -18.63
C ALA A 221 -32.70 -103.67 -19.09
N ALA A 222 -31.64 -104.13 -18.41
CA ALA A 222 -30.98 -105.40 -18.70
C ALA A 222 -31.87 -106.62 -18.39
N ARG A 223 -32.66 -106.58 -17.30
CA ARG A 223 -33.62 -107.65 -16.98
C ARG A 223 -34.77 -107.75 -18.00
N LEU A 224 -35.27 -106.61 -18.47
CA LEU A 224 -36.33 -106.56 -19.46
C LEU A 224 -35.88 -107.05 -20.86
N ALA A 225 -34.58 -106.90 -21.18
CA ALA A 225 -34.00 -107.39 -22.43
C ALA A 225 -33.77 -108.91 -22.42
N GLU A 226 -33.37 -109.49 -21.28
CA GLU A 226 -33.16 -110.94 -21.14
C GLU A 226 -34.49 -111.71 -21.18
N GLU A 227 -35.54 -111.16 -20.58
CA GLU A 227 -36.87 -111.78 -20.56
C GLU A 227 -37.51 -111.83 -21.97
N LYS A 228 -37.25 -110.82 -22.82
CA LYS A 228 -37.67 -110.84 -24.23
C LYS A 228 -36.93 -111.88 -25.08
N ARG A 229 -35.67 -112.17 -24.77
CA ARG A 229 -34.86 -113.16 -25.50
C ARG A 229 -35.33 -114.60 -25.28
N ILE A 230 -35.81 -114.90 -24.07
CA ILE A 230 -36.32 -116.23 -23.69
C ILE A 230 -37.68 -116.52 -24.35
N ALA A 231 -38.54 -115.51 -24.51
CA ALA A 231 -39.84 -115.65 -25.17
C ALA A 231 -39.71 -115.90 -26.69
N ASP A 232 -38.78 -115.21 -27.36
CA ASP A 232 -38.59 -115.31 -28.81
C ASP A 232 -37.96 -116.65 -29.25
N GLU A 233 -37.18 -117.30 -28.39
CA GLU A 233 -36.56 -118.61 -28.67
C GLU A 233 -37.54 -119.79 -28.50
N ALA A 234 -38.55 -119.65 -27.64
CA ALA A 234 -39.62 -120.64 -27.45
C ALA A 234 -40.61 -120.65 -28.63
N ALA A 235 -40.90 -119.48 -29.23
CA ALA A 235 -41.85 -119.36 -30.34
C ALA A 235 -41.38 -120.03 -31.63
N LYS A 236 -40.07 -120.00 -31.93
CA LYS A 236 -39.51 -120.61 -33.16
C LYS A 236 -39.50 -122.14 -33.13
N ARG A 237 -39.40 -122.77 -31.94
CA ARG A 237 -39.46 -124.24 -31.81
C ARG A 237 -40.88 -124.81 -31.92
N ALA A 238 -41.92 -124.03 -31.63
CA ALA A 238 -43.31 -124.47 -31.76
C ALA A 238 -43.80 -124.48 -33.23
N ALA A 239 -43.28 -123.59 -34.07
CA ALA A 239 -43.69 -123.47 -35.47
C ALA A 239 -43.16 -124.61 -36.37
N ASP A 240 -41.93 -125.11 -36.13
CA ASP A 240 -41.32 -126.16 -36.96
C ASP A 240 -42.03 -127.53 -36.80
N VAL A 241 -42.59 -127.80 -35.61
CA VAL A 241 -43.31 -129.05 -35.32
C VAL A 241 -44.65 -129.13 -36.06
N GLN A 242 -45.35 -128.00 -36.23
CA GLN A 242 -46.64 -127.91 -36.92
C GLN A 242 -46.49 -128.08 -38.45
N HIS A 243 -45.41 -127.55 -39.03
CA HIS A 243 -45.17 -127.64 -40.47
C HIS A 243 -44.96 -129.09 -40.93
N ARG A 244 -44.10 -129.84 -40.22
CA ARG A 244 -43.83 -131.26 -40.53
C ARG A 244 -45.07 -132.15 -40.42
N LYS A 245 -45.97 -131.83 -39.49
CA LYS A 245 -47.21 -132.59 -39.27
C LYS A 245 -48.20 -132.43 -40.43
N THR A 246 -48.31 -131.22 -40.96
CA THR A 246 -49.25 -130.87 -42.04
C THR A 246 -48.84 -131.49 -43.39
N VAL A 247 -47.54 -131.47 -43.71
CA VAL A 247 -47.00 -132.05 -44.95
C VAL A 247 -47.23 -133.57 -45.01
N ASN A 248 -46.92 -134.27 -43.91
CA ASN A 248 -47.11 -135.73 -43.84
C ASN A 248 -48.58 -136.15 -43.93
N GLN A 249 -49.50 -135.36 -43.37
CA GLN A 249 -50.93 -135.68 -43.39
C GLN A 249 -51.54 -135.45 -44.78
N THR A 250 -51.04 -134.45 -45.52
CA THR A 250 -51.45 -134.18 -46.90
C THR A 250 -50.97 -135.29 -47.85
N ALA A 251 -49.74 -135.76 -47.69
CA ALA A 251 -49.22 -136.90 -48.45
C ALA A 251 -50.02 -138.18 -48.18
N LEU A 252 -50.46 -138.39 -46.93
CA LEU A 252 -51.30 -139.53 -46.56
C LEU A 252 -52.67 -139.47 -47.27
N GLY A 253 -53.29 -138.30 -47.32
CA GLY A 253 -54.57 -138.10 -48.00
C GLY A 253 -54.50 -138.37 -49.51
N ALA A 254 -53.41 -138.00 -50.17
CA ALA A 254 -53.22 -138.26 -51.60
C ALA A 254 -53.13 -139.77 -51.91
N LEU A 255 -52.42 -140.54 -51.07
CA LEU A 255 -52.26 -141.99 -51.25
C LEU A 255 -53.58 -142.76 -51.02
N ILE A 256 -54.42 -142.31 -50.08
CA ILE A 256 -55.74 -142.91 -49.85
C ILE A 256 -56.66 -142.65 -51.06
N LYS A 257 -56.60 -141.46 -51.66
CA LYS A 257 -57.41 -141.10 -52.84
C LYS A 257 -57.02 -141.90 -54.10
N ALA A 258 -55.78 -142.38 -54.17
CA ALA A 258 -55.30 -143.27 -55.23
C ALA A 258 -55.72 -144.75 -55.06
N GLY A 259 -56.51 -145.06 -54.02
CA GLY A 259 -57.10 -146.39 -53.80
C GLY A 259 -56.28 -147.32 -52.90
N ILE A 260 -55.22 -146.83 -52.23
CA ILE A 260 -54.41 -147.61 -51.29
C ILE A 260 -55.04 -147.55 -49.88
N PRO A 261 -55.31 -148.69 -49.22
CA PRO A 261 -55.84 -148.70 -47.86
C PRO A 261 -54.89 -148.02 -46.86
N GLU A 262 -55.47 -147.28 -45.90
CA GLU A 262 -54.76 -146.37 -44.99
C GLU A 262 -53.57 -147.00 -44.24
N ASN A 263 -53.68 -148.28 -43.90
CA ASN A 263 -52.66 -149.01 -43.15
C ASN A 263 -51.36 -149.14 -43.96
N TYR A 264 -51.47 -149.41 -45.26
CA TYR A 264 -50.33 -149.53 -46.15
C TYR A 264 -49.77 -148.16 -46.57
N ALA A 265 -50.63 -147.15 -46.74
CA ALA A 265 -50.20 -145.78 -47.04
C ALA A 265 -49.36 -145.16 -45.90
N LYS A 266 -49.75 -145.38 -44.63
CA LYS A 266 -48.94 -144.95 -43.47
C LYS A 266 -47.58 -145.65 -43.42
N LEU A 267 -47.55 -146.94 -43.76
CA LEU A 267 -46.31 -147.70 -43.79
C LEU A 267 -45.37 -147.14 -44.87
N CYS A 268 -45.87 -146.86 -46.07
CA CYS A 268 -45.08 -146.25 -47.15
C CYS A 268 -44.52 -144.86 -46.75
N ILE A 269 -45.33 -143.96 -46.18
CA ILE A 269 -44.87 -142.64 -45.75
C ILE A 269 -43.83 -142.76 -44.63
N ARG A 270 -44.04 -143.65 -43.65
CA ARG A 270 -43.07 -143.87 -42.57
C ARG A 270 -41.73 -144.40 -43.11
N THR A 271 -41.76 -145.35 -44.04
CA THR A 271 -40.53 -145.94 -44.60
C THR A 271 -39.76 -144.92 -45.46
N ILE A 272 -40.45 -144.02 -46.16
CA ILE A 272 -39.83 -142.92 -46.92
C ILE A 272 -39.32 -141.81 -45.97
N ALA A 273 -40.09 -141.44 -44.93
CA ALA A 273 -39.65 -140.46 -43.94
C ALA A 273 -38.45 -140.93 -43.09
N LEU A 274 -38.28 -142.25 -42.92
CA LEU A 274 -37.12 -142.88 -42.29
C LEU A 274 -35.95 -143.12 -43.28
N GLY A 275 -36.11 -142.83 -44.58
CA GLY A 275 -35.05 -142.94 -45.59
C GLY A 275 -34.76 -144.36 -46.12
N ASN A 276 -35.64 -145.34 -45.87
CA ASN A 276 -35.39 -146.75 -46.17
C ASN A 276 -35.81 -147.22 -47.57
N VAL A 277 -36.27 -146.31 -48.46
CA VAL A 277 -36.51 -146.58 -49.89
C VAL A 277 -35.52 -145.75 -50.72
N PRO A 278 -34.58 -146.35 -51.47
CA PRO A 278 -33.61 -145.59 -52.25
C PRO A 278 -34.27 -144.73 -53.34
N ALA A 279 -33.77 -143.50 -53.50
CA ALA A 279 -34.15 -142.52 -54.54
C ALA A 279 -35.51 -141.80 -54.41
N ILE A 280 -36.18 -141.82 -53.24
CA ILE A 280 -37.42 -141.04 -52.97
C ILE A 280 -37.34 -140.36 -51.58
N HIS A 281 -37.66 -139.06 -51.45
CA HIS A 281 -37.64 -138.29 -50.19
C HIS A 281 -38.88 -137.38 -50.03
N ILE A 282 -39.28 -137.10 -48.77
CA ILE A 282 -40.32 -136.11 -48.44
C ILE A 282 -39.65 -134.78 -48.10
N ASN A 283 -39.99 -133.71 -48.81
CA ASN A 283 -39.59 -132.34 -48.46
C ASN A 283 -40.55 -131.77 -47.42
N TYR A 284 -40.00 -131.29 -46.29
CA TYR A 284 -40.76 -130.67 -45.20
C TYR A 284 -40.75 -129.16 -45.29
#